data_AF-A0A017TAV4-F1
#
_entry.id   AF-A0A017TAV4-F1
#
_cell.length_a   1.000
_cell.length_b   1.000
_cell.length_c   1.000
_cell.angle_alpha   90.00
_cell.angle_beta   90.00
_cell.angle_gamma   90.00
#
_symmetry.space_group_name_H-M   'P 1'
#
loop_
_entity.id
_entity.type
_entity.pdbx_description
1 polymer ?
#
loop_
_entity_poly.entity_id
_entity_poly.type
_entity_poly.pdbx_seq_one_letter_code
_entity_poly.pdbx_strand_id
1 'polypeptide(L)'
;MAWIQTIDVAEAQGELLDTYRTMMARPLPAAYRPPHGGAPGIIRAHSLDPSLMKAVFGASGALHKGPLSSAEYELIAAVTSRMGQCLY
;
A
#
# COMPACT_ATOMS: atom_id res chain seq x y z
N MET A 1 12.63 15.37 0.61
CA MET A 1 11.81 14.22 1.07
C MET A 1 11.05 14.67 2.29
N ALA A 2 9.73 14.79 2.21
CA ALA A 2 8.92 15.02 3.39
C ALA A 2 8.84 13.71 4.17
N TRP A 3 9.56 13.62 5.28
CA TRP A 3 9.36 12.56 6.25
C TRP A 3 8.09 12.89 7.01
N ILE A 4 6.96 12.36 6.52
CA ILE A 4 5.72 12.41 7.28
C ILE A 4 5.86 11.45 8.48
N GLN A 5 5.30 11.86 9.61
CA GLN A 5 5.17 10.96 10.74
C GLN A 5 4.34 9.75 10.31
N THR A 6 4.77 8.55 10.72
CA THR A 6 4.00 7.32 10.51
C THR A 6 3.78 6.64 11.84
N ILE A 7 2.65 5.95 11.99
CA ILE A 7 2.32 5.11 13.14
C ILE A 7 2.49 3.66 12.70
N ASP A 8 3.40 2.92 13.35
CA ASP A 8 3.63 1.52 13.00
C ASP A 8 2.43 0.63 13.40
N VAL A 9 2.34 -0.56 12.81
CA VAL A 9 1.34 -1.57 13.17
C VAL A 9 1.44 -1.94 14.65
N ALA A 10 2.66 -1.99 15.21
CA ALA A 10 2.87 -2.29 16.63
C ALA A 10 2.32 -1.23 17.58
N GLU A 11 2.16 0.01 17.10
CA GLU A 11 1.70 1.16 17.89
C GLU A 11 0.23 1.50 17.61
N ALA A 12 -0.30 1.00 16.49
CA ALA A 12 -1.65 1.25 16.03
C ALA A 12 -2.70 0.68 16.99
N GLN A 13 -3.77 1.44 17.17
CA GLN A 13 -4.92 1.09 18.01
C GLN A 13 -6.22 1.43 17.28
N GLY A 14 -7.34 0.89 17.77
CA GLY A 14 -8.67 1.17 17.23
C GLY A 14 -8.77 0.97 15.72
N GLU A 15 -9.37 1.94 15.02
CA GLU A 15 -9.64 1.87 13.58
C GLU A 15 -8.38 1.66 12.74
N LEU A 16 -7.26 2.29 13.10
CA LEU A 16 -6.01 2.14 12.35
C LEU A 16 -5.50 0.69 12.41
N LEU A 17 -5.55 0.08 13.59
CA LEU A 17 -5.12 -1.31 13.78
C LEU A 17 -5.98 -2.28 12.96
N ASP A 18 -7.30 -2.08 12.97
CA ASP A 18 -8.22 -2.91 12.19
C ASP A 18 -8.04 -2.72 10.68
N THR A 19 -7.70 -1.49 10.26
CA THR A 19 -7.34 -1.19 8.87
C THR A 19 -6.06 -1.90 8.47
N TYR A 20 -5.01 -1.84 9.30
CA TYR A 20 -3.77 -2.57 9.04
C TYR A 20 -3.99 -4.08 8.94
N ARG A 21 -4.77 -4.68 9.85
CA ARG A 21 -5.13 -6.11 9.81
C ARG A 21 -5.82 -6.47 8.49
N THR A 22 -6.78 -5.64 8.07
CA THR A 22 -7.48 -5.84 6.79
C THR A 22 -6.54 -5.75 5.60
N MET A 23 -5.62 -4.79 5.59
CA MET A 23 -4.65 -4.65 4.50
C MET A 23 -3.65 -5.81 4.45
N MET A 24 -3.16 -6.27 5.60
CA MET A 24 -2.17 -7.35 5.69
C MET A 24 -2.76 -8.74 5.44
N ALA A 25 -4.07 -8.92 5.61
CA ALA A 25 -4.75 -10.18 5.28
C ALA A 25 -4.81 -10.46 3.77
N ARG A 26 -4.52 -9.47 2.93
CA ARG A 26 -4.53 -9.60 1.46
C ARG A 26 -3.27 -10.35 0.99
N PRO A 27 -3.37 -11.17 -0.08
CA PRO A 27 -2.18 -11.76 -0.70
C PRO A 27 -1.24 -10.65 -1.19
N LEU A 28 -0.02 -10.64 -0.66
CA LEU A 28 1.05 -9.73 -1.07
C LEU A 28 2.13 -10.51 -1.83
N PRO A 29 2.47 -10.09 -3.07
CA PRO A 29 3.66 -10.56 -3.77
C PRO A 29 4.90 -10.47 -2.88
N ALA A 30 5.81 -11.43 -3.02
CA ALA A 30 7.03 -11.47 -2.22
C ALA A 30 7.86 -10.18 -2.35
N ALA A 31 7.88 -9.57 -3.54
CA ALA A 31 8.57 -8.30 -3.81
C ALA A 31 8.05 -7.12 -2.98
N TYR A 32 6.83 -7.19 -2.44
CA TYR A 32 6.23 -6.13 -1.61
C TYR A 32 6.30 -6.42 -0.11
N ARG A 33 6.91 -7.55 0.30
CA ARG A 33 7.13 -7.83 1.71
C ARG A 33 8.33 -7.02 2.18
N PRO A 34 8.15 -6.07 3.11
CA PRO A 34 9.26 -5.27 3.57
C PRO A 34 10.25 -6.12 4.40
N PRO A 35 11.57 -5.84 4.34
CA PRO A 35 12.57 -6.56 5.14
C PRO A 35 12.34 -6.47 6.65
N HIS A 36 11.69 -5.40 7.10
CA HIS A 36 11.39 -5.15 8.51
C HIS A 36 10.13 -5.91 9.01
N GLY A 37 9.50 -6.75 8.19
CA GLY A 37 8.42 -7.66 8.60
C GLY A 37 7.07 -7.00 8.95
N GLY A 38 6.95 -5.68 8.77
CA GLY A 38 5.73 -4.92 9.06
C GLY A 38 4.88 -4.64 7.82
N ALA A 39 4.01 -3.63 7.90
CA ALA A 39 3.26 -3.18 6.74
C ALA A 39 4.19 -2.53 5.68
N PRO A 40 3.92 -2.71 4.37
CA PRO A 40 4.58 -1.98 3.31
C PRO A 40 4.60 -0.47 3.56
N GLY A 41 5.70 0.21 3.23
CA GLY A 41 5.86 1.63 3.56
C GLY A 41 4.78 2.54 2.96
N ILE A 42 4.20 2.18 1.80
CA ILE A 42 3.11 2.94 1.18
C ILE A 42 1.85 2.85 2.04
N ILE A 43 1.60 1.73 2.70
CA ILE A 43 0.49 1.61 3.65
C ILE A 43 0.80 2.43 4.91
N ARG A 44 2.04 2.33 5.44
CA ARG A 44 2.48 3.11 6.61
C ARG A 44 2.41 4.62 6.39
N ALA A 45 2.67 5.09 5.18
CA ALA A 45 2.56 6.50 4.80
C ALA A 45 1.13 7.05 4.93
N HIS A 46 0.10 6.19 4.92
CA HIS A 46 -1.30 6.60 5.10
C HIS A 46 -1.79 6.43 6.56
N SER A 47 -0.90 6.11 7.50
CA SER A 47 -1.26 5.78 8.89
C SER A 47 -1.93 6.91 9.67
N LEU A 48 -1.77 8.16 9.24
CA LEU A 48 -2.41 9.32 9.86
C LEU A 48 -3.89 9.47 9.48
N ASP A 49 -4.36 8.75 8.46
CA ASP A 49 -5.76 8.78 8.01
C ASP A 49 -6.22 7.37 7.58
N PRO A 50 -6.80 6.59 8.51
CA PRO A 50 -7.30 5.24 8.21
C PRO A 50 -8.40 5.23 7.14
N SER A 51 -9.21 6.28 7.05
CA SER A 51 -10.29 6.38 6.07
C SER A 51 -9.72 6.58 4.67
N LEU A 52 -8.73 7.47 4.53
CA LEU A 52 -7.99 7.64 3.28
C LEU A 52 -7.26 6.35 2.87
N MET A 53 -6.63 5.66 3.83
CA MET A 53 -5.97 4.38 3.57
C MET A 53 -6.95 3.37 2.92
N LYS A 54 -8.15 3.21 3.51
CA LYS A 54 -9.19 2.33 2.94
C LYS A 54 -9.60 2.77 1.54
N ALA A 55 -9.82 4.07 1.32
CA ALA A 55 -10.26 4.59 0.03
C ALA A 55 -9.21 4.37 -1.07
N VAL A 56 -7.95 4.73 -0.81
CA VAL A 56 -6.84 4.62 -1.78
C VAL A 56 -6.59 3.17 -2.17
N PHE A 57 -6.43 2.27 -1.19
CA PHE A 57 -6.12 0.87 -1.47
C PHE A 57 -7.34 0.07 -1.92
N GLY A 58 -8.56 0.52 -1.60
CA GLY A 58 -9.80 0.00 -2.16
C GLY A 58 -9.94 0.36 -3.64
N ALA A 59 -9.72 1.63 -4.01
CA ALA A 59 -9.74 2.08 -5.39
C ALA A 59 -8.66 1.39 -6.24
N SER A 60 -7.41 1.35 -5.75
CA SER A 60 -6.32 0.62 -6.43
C SER A 60 -6.66 -0.85 -6.61
N GLY A 61 -7.18 -1.52 -5.56
CA GLY A 61 -7.61 -2.90 -5.65
C GLY A 61 -8.76 -3.14 -6.64
N ALA A 62 -9.67 -2.18 -6.81
CA ALA A 62 -10.75 -2.27 -7.80
C ALA A 62 -10.23 -2.13 -9.24
N LEU A 63 -9.27 -1.24 -9.48
CA LEU A 63 -8.64 -1.04 -10.80
C LEU A 63 -7.89 -2.30 -11.28
N HIS A 64 -7.28 -3.04 -10.36
CA HIS A 64 -6.54 -4.28 -10.65
C HIS A 64 -7.41 -5.53 -10.85
N LYS A 65 -8.74 -5.39 -10.87
CA LYS A 65 -9.70 -6.49 -11.15
C LYS A 65 -10.19 -6.54 -12.61
N GLY A 66 -9.60 -5.76 -13.50
CA GLY A 66 -9.97 -5.75 -14.91
C GLY A 66 -9.37 -6.92 -15.70
N PRO A 67 -9.37 -6.85 -17.05
CA PRO A 67 -9.10 -8.00 -17.90
C PRO A 67 -7.61 -8.36 -18.05
N LEU A 68 -6.70 -7.52 -17.53
CA LEU A 68 -5.26 -7.74 -17.66
C LEU A 68 -4.76 -8.72 -16.62
N SER A 69 -3.66 -9.41 -16.93
CA SER A 69 -2.91 -10.19 -15.96
C SER A 69 -2.27 -9.29 -14.91
N SER A 70 -1.94 -9.85 -13.74
CA SER A 70 -1.21 -9.09 -12.72
C SER A 70 0.11 -8.54 -13.23
N ALA A 71 0.84 -9.28 -14.08
CA ALA A 71 2.12 -8.83 -14.64
C ALA A 71 1.95 -7.60 -15.57
N GLU A 72 0.87 -7.53 -16.34
CA GLU A 72 0.58 -6.39 -17.20
C GLU A 72 0.20 -5.14 -16.40
N TYR A 73 -0.60 -5.29 -15.33
CA TYR A 73 -0.87 -4.20 -14.41
C TYR A 73 0.41 -3.66 -13.77
N GLU A 74 1.31 -4.55 -13.33
CA GLU A 74 2.58 -4.17 -12.75
C GLU A 74 3.51 -3.48 -13.77
N LEU A 75 3.51 -3.93 -15.03
CA LEU A 75 4.25 -3.25 -16.09
C LEU A 75 3.75 -1.81 -16.29
N ILE A 76 2.44 -1.61 -16.35
CA ILE A 76 1.84 -0.27 -16.46
C ILE A 76 2.23 0.58 -15.25
N ALA A 77 2.10 0.06 -14.03
CA ALA A 77 2.45 0.76 -12.81
C ALA A 77 3.93 1.16 -12.76
N ALA A 78 4.84 0.26 -13.17
CA ALA A 78 6.28 0.50 -13.18
C ALA A 78 6.68 1.56 -14.23
N VAL A 79 6.16 1.46 -15.46
CA VAL A 79 6.45 2.41 -16.54
C VAL A 79 5.93 3.81 -16.18
N THR A 80 4.68 3.90 -15.72
CA THR A 80 4.08 5.20 -15.34
C THR A 80 4.78 5.82 -14.13
N SER A 81 5.16 5.01 -13.13
CA SER A 81 5.96 5.47 -11.98
C SER A 81 7.32 6.00 -12.41
N ARG A 82 8.01 5.32 -13.34
CA ARG A 82 9.31 5.77 -13.87
C ARG A 82 9.18 7.11 -14.61
N MET A 83 8.15 7.26 -15.44
CA MET A 83 7.86 8.52 -16.14
C MET A 83 7.53 9.65 -15.16
N GLY A 84 6.79 9.35 -14.09
CA GLY A 84 6.48 10.27 -13.00
C GLY A 84 7.62 10.49 -12.00
N GLN A 85 8.80 9.92 -12.23
CA GLN A 85 9.96 9.98 -11.32
C GLN A 85 9.63 9.56 -9.87
N CYS A 86 8.72 8.59 -9.71
CA CYS A 86 8.37 8.03 -8.41
C CYS A 86 9.39 6.95 -8.02
N LEU A 87 10.23 7.24 -7.02
CA LEU A 87 11.33 6.38 -6.59
C LEU A 87 10.96 5.36 -5.49
N TYR A 88 9.73 5.44 -4.97
CA TYR A 88 9.23 4.77 -3.75
C TYR A 88 10.04 3.56 -3.25
#